data_AF-A0A2D5GWP0-F1
#
_entry.id   AF-A0A2D5GWP0-F1
#
_cell.length_a   1.000
_cell.length_b   1.000
_cell.length_c   1.000
_cell.angle_alpha   90.00
_cell.angle_beta   90.00
_cell.angle_gamma   90.00
#
_symmetry.space_group_name_H-M   'P 1'
#
loop_
_entity.id
_entity.type
_entity.pdbx_description
1 polymer ?
#
loop_
_entity_poly.entity_id
_entity_poly.type
_entity_poly.pdbx_seq_one_letter_code
_entity_poly.pdbx_strand_id
1 'polypeptide(L)' 'MKKSNKQDARRHCANWNGGKCLGAMMYREDGVLRFVLDKDKADKDCAVEKGCDYFDNIVIPGMNENGIQ' A
#
# COMPACT_ATOMS: atom_id res chain seq x y z
N MET A 1 -13.07 12.93 1.92
CA MET A 1 -12.98 11.68 1.14
C MET A 1 -13.48 10.53 1.99
N LYS A 2 -14.24 9.61 1.40
CA LYS A 2 -14.75 8.40 2.08
C LYS A 2 -13.54 7.49 2.31
N LYS A 3 -13.12 7.30 3.57
CA LYS A 3 -12.00 6.39 3.88
C LYS A 3 -12.35 4.99 3.38
N SER A 4 -11.42 4.34 2.68
CA SER A 4 -11.61 2.98 2.18
C SER A 4 -11.99 2.01 3.30
N ASN A 5 -12.85 1.05 2.98
CA ASN A 5 -13.11 -0.10 3.84
C ASN A 5 -11.77 -0.82 4.10
N LYS A 6 -11.46 -1.05 5.38
CA LYS A 6 -10.23 -1.68 5.87
C LYS A 6 -9.90 -3.02 5.19
N GLN A 7 -10.92 -3.77 4.78
CA GLN A 7 -10.76 -5.03 4.07
C GLN A 7 -10.24 -4.84 2.65
N ASP A 8 -10.67 -3.79 1.96
CA ASP A 8 -10.29 -3.54 0.56
C ASP A 8 -8.85 -3.02 0.50
N ALA A 9 -8.48 -2.11 1.41
CA ALA A 9 -7.09 -1.66 1.53
C ALA A 9 -6.12 -2.83 1.78
N ARG A 10 -6.51 -3.81 2.61
CA ARG A 10 -5.71 -5.04 2.83
C ARG A 10 -5.61 -5.91 1.59
N ARG A 11 -6.72 -6.13 0.86
CA ARG A 11 -6.76 -6.95 -0.36
C ARG A 11 -5.89 -6.39 -1.49
N HIS A 12 -5.75 -5.06 -1.55
CA HIS A 12 -5.00 -4.39 -2.60
C HIS A 12 -3.60 -3.91 -2.16
N CYS A 13 -3.23 -4.08 -0.89
CA CYS A 13 -1.91 -3.71 -0.41
C CYS A 13 -0.87 -4.77 -0.79
N ALA A 14 -0.07 -4.49 -1.82
CA ALA A 14 1.04 -5.35 -2.24
C ALA A 14 2.13 -5.53 -1.15
N ASN A 15 2.15 -4.69 -0.11
CA ASN A 15 3.08 -4.78 1.01
C ASN A 15 2.52 -5.59 2.20
N TRP A 16 1.27 -6.09 2.12
CA TRP A 16 0.63 -6.84 3.20
C TRP A 16 0.74 -8.35 2.97
N ASN A 17 1.09 -9.09 4.01
CA ASN A 17 1.15 -10.56 4.02
C ASN A 17 0.66 -11.11 5.37
N GLY A 18 -0.56 -11.66 5.41
CA GLY A 18 -1.06 -12.39 6.58
C GLY A 18 -1.13 -11.56 7.88
N GLY A 19 -1.29 -10.23 7.78
CA GLY A 19 -1.29 -9.31 8.94
C GLY A 19 0.04 -8.60 9.17
N LYS A 20 1.11 -9.05 8.50
CA LYS A 20 2.45 -8.46 8.57
C LYS A 20 2.78 -7.64 7.33
N CYS A 21 3.73 -6.73 7.45
CA CYS A 21 4.28 -6.04 6.28
C CYS A 21 5.44 -6.83 5.68
N LEU A 22 5.55 -6.87 4.35
CA LEU A 22 6.71 -7.44 3.65
C LEU A 22 7.97 -6.57 3.80
N GLY A 23 7.81 -5.30 4.18
CA GLY A 23 8.91 -4.33 4.23
C GLY A 23 9.29 -3.78 2.86
N ALA A 24 8.42 -3.94 1.86
CA ALA A 24 8.61 -3.41 0.53
C ALA A 24 8.58 -1.88 0.53
N MET A 25 9.64 -1.27 0.00
CA MET A 25 9.80 0.17 -0.10
C MET A 25 10.14 0.54 -1.55
N MET A 26 9.43 1.54 -2.06
CA MET A 26 9.68 2.13 -3.39
C MET A 26 10.17 3.56 -3.20
N TYR A 27 11.22 3.93 -3.90
CA TYR A 27 11.76 5.30 -3.89
C TYR A 27 12.37 5.63 -5.25
N ARG A 28 12.59 6.91 -5.51
CA ARG A 28 13.32 7.37 -6.70
C ARG A 28 14.72 7.83 -6.30
N GLU A 29 15.71 7.41 -7.08
CA GLU A 29 17.10 7.83 -6.94
C GLU A 29 17.64 8.01 -8.37
N ASP A 30 18.22 9.18 -8.65
CA ASP A 30 18.72 9.57 -9.98
C ASP A 30 17.71 9.36 -11.12
N GLY A 31 16.44 9.66 -10.85
CA GLY A 31 15.34 9.51 -11.82
C GLY A 31 14.84 8.07 -12.01
N VAL A 32 15.53 7.08 -11.45
CA VAL A 32 15.18 5.66 -11.54
C VAL A 32 14.29 5.26 -10.37
N LEU A 33 13.18 4.56 -10.65
CA LEU A 33 12.36 3.94 -9.62
C LEU A 33 13.07 2.69 -9.10
N ARG A 34 13.37 2.68 -7.80
CA ARG A 34 14.00 1.56 -7.11
C ARG A 34 13.02 0.91 -6.15
N PHE A 35 13.24 -0.38 -5.92
CA PHE A 35 12.50 -1.21 -4.98
C PHE A 35 13.47 -1.94 -4.06
N VAL A 36 13.20 -1.92 -2.76
CA VAL A 36 13.97 -2.68 -1.76
C VAL A 36 13.05 -3.35 -0.75
N LEU A 37 13.53 -4.44 -0.16
CA LEU A 37 12.95 -5.00 1.05
C LEU A 37 13.75 -4.50 2.25
N ASP A 38 13.12 -3.65 3.05
CA ASP A 38 13.68 -3.13 4.29
C ASP A 38 13.39 -4.11 5.43
N LYS A 39 14.41 -4.84 5.86
CA LYS A 39 14.32 -5.83 6.95
C LYS A 39 13.85 -5.22 8.27
N ASP A 40 14.11 -3.93 8.50
CA ASP A 40 13.69 -3.25 9.73
C ASP A 40 12.20 -2.88 9.66
N LYS A 41 11.57 -3.01 8.50
CA LYS A 41 10.13 -2.83 8.29
C LYS A 41 9.39 -4.14 8.01
N ALA A 42 10.09 -5.18 7.59
CA ALA A 42 9.55 -6.51 7.37
C ALA A 42 9.04 -7.15 8.68
N ASP A 43 8.05 -8.04 8.56
CA ASP A 43 7.44 -8.85 9.62
C ASP A 43 6.81 -8.08 10.80
N LYS A 44 6.78 -6.74 10.72
CA LYS A 44 6.05 -5.88 11.64
C LYS A 44 4.55 -5.95 11.37
N ASP A 45 3.77 -5.73 12.43
CA ASP A 45 2.32 -5.64 12.31
C ASP A 45 1.96 -4.50 11.34
N CYS A 46 1.24 -4.87 10.29
CA CYS A 46 0.88 -3.92 9.26
C CYS A 46 -0.32 -3.10 9.78
N ALA A 47 -0.04 -1.87 10.21
CA ALA A 47 -1.01 -0.98 10.84
C ALA A 47 -1.93 -0.30 9.81
N VAL A 48 -2.74 -1.09 9.12
CA VAL A 48 -3.75 -0.61 8.14
C VAL A 48 -4.83 0.24 8.82
N GLU A 49 -4.98 0.10 10.14
CA GLU A 49 -5.93 0.84 10.98
C GLU A 49 -5.65 2.35 11.02
N LYS A 50 -4.42 2.77 10.72
CA LYS A 50 -4.04 4.20 10.68
C LYS A 50 -4.41 4.88 9.35
N GLY A 51 -4.96 4.13 8.39
CA GLY A 51 -5.19 4.60 7.03
C GLY A 51 -4.00 4.33 6.11
N CYS A 52 -4.20 4.51 4.79
CA CYS A 52 -3.17 4.32 3.79
C CYS A 52 -3.30 5.41 2.73
N ASP A 53 -2.55 6.50 2.90
CA ASP A 53 -2.66 7.69 2.03
C ASP A 53 -2.39 7.37 0.56
N TYR A 54 -1.50 6.42 0.27
CA TYR A 54 -1.26 5.97 -1.10
C TYR A 54 -2.49 5.26 -1.69
N PHE A 55 -3.12 4.37 -0.92
CA PHE A 55 -4.31 3.67 -1.37
C PHE A 55 -5.48 4.65 -1.58
N ASP A 56 -5.71 5.52 -0.60
CA ASP A 56 -6.82 6.47 -0.62
C ASP A 56 -6.68 7.53 -1.72
N ASN A 57 -5.45 8.02 -2.00
CA ASN A 57 -5.24 9.13 -2.94
C ASN A 57 -4.79 8.69 -4.34
N ILE A 58 -4.27 7.46 -4.52
CA ILE A 58 -3.74 7.00 -5.81
C ILE A 58 -4.52 5.80 -6.34
N VAL A 59 -4.71 4.77 -5.51
CA VAL A 59 -5.32 3.50 -5.98
C VAL A 59 -6.82 3.65 -6.18
N ILE A 60 -7.57 4.22 -5.21
CA ILE A 60 -9.03 4.40 -5.35
C ILE A 60 -9.40 5.24 -6.57
N PRO A 61 -8.78 6.41 -6.82
CA PRO A 61 -9.06 7.17 -8.04
C PRO A 61 -8.80 6.36 -9.31
N GLY A 62 -7.67 5.64 -9.38
CA GLY A 62 -7.35 4.79 -10.52
C GLY A 62 -8.30 3.61 -10.73
N MET A 63 -8.88 3.04 -9.66
CA MET A 63 -9.90 1.98 -9.78
C MET A 63 -11.21 2.51 -10.38
N ASN A 64 -11.63 3.71 -9.95
CA ASN A 64 -12.85 4.35 -10.43
C ASN A 64 -12.74 4.81 -11.90
N GLU A 65 -11.56 5.28 -12.31
CA GLU A 65 -11.28 5.67 -13.70
C GLU A 65 -11.28 4.47 -14.66
N ASN A 66 -10.93 3.28 -14.17
CA ASN A 66 -10.86 2.04 -14.97
C ASN A 66 -12.12 1.15 -14.85
N GLY A 67 -13.17 1.60 -14.17
CA GLY A 67 -14.47 0.91 -14.14
C GLY A 67 -14.49 -0.42 -13.39
N ILE A 68 -13.53 -0.69 -12.50
CA ILE A 68 -13.50 -1.90 -11.70
C ILE A 68 -14.22 -1.62 -10.37
N GLN A 69 -15.51 -1.97 -10.32
CA GLN A 69 -16.33 -2.01 -9.10
C GLN A 69 -16.44 -3.44 -8.56
#